data_AF-A0A7Z8E1Z9-F1
#
_entry.id   AF-A0A7Z8E1Z9-F1
#
_cell.length_a   1.000
_cell.length_b   1.000
_cell.length_c   1.000
_cell.angle_alpha   90.00
_cell.angle_beta   90.00
_cell.angle_gamma   90.00
#
_symmetry.space_group_name_H-M   'P 1'
#
loop_
_entity.id
_entity.type
_entity.pdbx_description
1 polymer ?
#
loop_
_entity_poly.entity_id
_entity_poly.type
_entity_poly.pdbx_seq_one_letter_code
_entity_poly.pdbx_strand_id
1 'polypeptide(L)'
;MRLTKNQIKELVAKRVIYNLEDESTDYKTSLIDEVTSYIDSRFEKVLDFSKTEMVENELTDILVIEDTFFNRKMKNLVASAFIDDIRLNYYYQNGYNNAERRYNELYAQNKLKGMERV
;
A
#
# COMPACT_ATOMS: atom_id res chain seq x y z
N MET A 1 -4.42 0.17 -18.33
CA MET A 1 -5.02 -1.05 -17.79
C MET A 1 -4.84 -1.09 -16.28
N ARG A 2 -5.93 -1.23 -15.54
CA ARG A 2 -5.94 -1.37 -14.08
C ARG A 2 -5.50 -2.78 -13.67
N LEU A 3 -4.85 -2.93 -12.51
CA LEU A 3 -4.57 -4.26 -11.95
C LEU A 3 -5.89 -4.97 -11.65
N THR A 4 -5.98 -6.26 -11.97
CA THR A 4 -7.15 -7.06 -11.61
C THR A 4 -7.18 -7.30 -10.10
N LYS A 5 -8.37 -7.59 -9.56
CA LYS A 5 -8.53 -7.93 -8.13
C LYS A 5 -7.65 -9.10 -7.71
N ASN A 6 -7.43 -10.08 -8.58
CA ASN A 6 -6.54 -11.22 -8.30
C ASN A 6 -5.07 -10.79 -8.22
N GLN A 7 -4.61 -9.92 -9.13
CA GLN A 7 -3.25 -9.38 -9.05
C GLN A 7 -3.05 -8.56 -7.78
N ILE A 8 -4.04 -7.76 -7.39
CA ILE A 8 -4.03 -7.03 -6.10
C ILE A 8 -3.92 -8.03 -4.94
N LYS A 9 -4.75 -9.09 -4.94
CA LYS A 9 -4.75 -10.12 -3.90
C LYS A 9 -3.40 -10.82 -3.76
N GLU A 10 -2.74 -11.15 -4.88
CA GLU A 10 -1.42 -11.78 -4.86
C GLU A 10 -0.35 -10.86 -4.26
N LEU A 11 -0.37 -9.57 -4.58
CA LEU A 11 0.56 -8.59 -4.02
C LEU A 11 0.33 -8.40 -2.52
N VAL A 12 -0.94 -8.28 -2.11
CA VAL A 12 -1.33 -8.16 -0.71
C VAL A 12 -0.91 -9.42 0.08
N ALA A 13 -1.19 -10.61 -0.46
CA ALA A 13 -0.83 -11.87 0.19
C ALA A 13 0.67 -12.01 0.44
N LYS A 14 1.50 -11.69 -0.56
CA LYS A 14 2.97 -11.70 -0.41
C LYS A 14 3.43 -10.82 0.74
N ARG A 15 2.86 -9.62 0.85
CA ARG A 15 3.25 -8.63 1.86
C ARG A 15 2.71 -8.96 3.25
N VAL A 16 1.49 -9.51 3.35
CA VAL A 16 0.92 -10.01 4.62
C VAL A 16 1.74 -11.19 5.15
N ILE A 17 2.05 -12.17 4.31
CA ILE A 17 2.84 -13.34 4.71
C ILE A 17 4.23 -12.92 5.22
N TYR A 18 4.87 -11.97 4.55
CA TYR A 18 6.21 -11.49 4.90
C TYR A 18 6.23 -10.65 6.19
N ASN A 19 5.27 -9.72 6.37
CA ASN A 19 5.30 -8.78 7.49
C ASN A 19 4.59 -9.26 8.75
N LEU A 20 3.78 -10.32 8.66
CA LEU A 20 2.93 -10.83 9.75
C LEU A 20 3.17 -12.31 9.97
N GLU A 21 4.44 -12.73 9.99
CA GLU A 21 4.83 -14.15 10.08
C GLU A 21 4.26 -14.85 11.34
N ASP A 22 4.25 -14.17 12.48
CA ASP A 22 3.81 -14.73 13.77
C ASP A 22 2.29 -14.76 13.99
N GLU A 23 1.51 -14.15 13.09
CA GLU A 23 0.04 -14.10 13.24
C GLU A 23 -0.64 -15.40 12.80
N SER A 24 -1.89 -15.61 13.22
CA SER A 24 -2.66 -16.80 12.81
C SER A 24 -2.99 -16.78 11.31
N THR A 25 -3.08 -17.96 10.70
CA THR A 25 -3.47 -18.12 9.28
C THR A 25 -4.85 -17.52 8.99
N ASP A 26 -5.80 -17.68 9.92
CA ASP A 26 -7.15 -17.15 9.78
C ASP A 26 -7.15 -15.62 9.77
N TYR A 27 -6.39 -15.01 10.69
CA TYR A 27 -6.21 -13.56 10.73
C TYR A 27 -5.56 -13.04 9.44
N LYS A 28 -4.48 -13.67 8.98
CA LYS A 28 -3.83 -13.29 7.71
C LYS A 28 -4.78 -13.38 6.52
N THR A 29 -5.58 -14.43 6.44
CA THR A 29 -6.54 -14.62 5.35
C THR A 29 -7.60 -13.53 5.34
N SER A 30 -8.20 -13.24 6.51
CA SER A 30 -9.18 -12.16 6.65
C SER A 30 -8.58 -10.81 6.25
N LEU A 31 -7.37 -10.53 6.71
CA LEU A 31 -6.69 -9.27 6.41
C LEU A 31 -6.35 -9.12 4.92
N ILE A 32 -5.94 -10.22 4.26
CA ILE A 32 -5.69 -10.22 2.82
C ILE A 32 -6.96 -9.82 2.06
N ASP A 33 -8.11 -10.40 2.42
CA ASP A 33 -9.37 -10.10 1.72
C ASP A 33 -9.86 -8.68 1.96
N GLU A 34 -9.71 -8.17 3.19
CA GLU A 34 -10.07 -6.79 3.56
C GLU A 34 -9.20 -5.76 2.84
N VAL A 35 -7.87 -5.88 2.93
CA VAL A 35 -6.92 -4.98 2.27
C VAL A 35 -7.07 -5.07 0.75
N THR A 36 -7.27 -6.26 0.20
CA THR A 36 -7.53 -6.44 -1.25
C THR A 36 -8.79 -5.69 -1.66
N SER A 37 -9.88 -5.82 -0.92
CA SER A 37 -11.15 -5.18 -1.25
C SER A 37 -11.07 -3.66 -1.10
N TYR A 38 -10.34 -3.17 -0.09
CA TYR A 38 -10.04 -1.76 0.06
C TYR A 38 -9.28 -1.21 -1.16
N ILE A 39 -8.15 -1.83 -1.53
CA ILE A 39 -7.31 -1.37 -2.65
C ILE A 39 -8.09 -1.46 -3.97
N ASP A 40 -8.85 -2.52 -4.15
CA ASP A 40 -9.69 -2.72 -5.34
C ASP A 40 -10.74 -1.60 -5.46
N SER A 41 -11.46 -1.30 -4.38
CA SER A 41 -12.49 -0.23 -4.40
C SER A 41 -11.92 1.18 -4.51
N ARG A 42 -10.69 1.42 -4.05
CA ARG A 42 -10.03 2.74 -4.03
C ARG A 42 -8.84 2.83 -4.96
N PHE A 43 -8.77 1.99 -5.99
CA PHE A 43 -7.58 1.84 -6.82
C PHE A 43 -7.06 3.16 -7.41
N GLU A 44 -7.94 4.02 -7.93
CA GLU A 44 -7.54 5.32 -8.46
C GLU A 44 -6.96 6.24 -7.39
N LYS A 45 -7.55 6.22 -6.19
CA LYS A 45 -7.07 6.96 -5.02
C LYS A 45 -5.70 6.45 -4.56
N VAL A 46 -5.47 5.13 -4.63
CA VAL A 46 -4.17 4.51 -4.36
C VAL A 46 -3.12 4.98 -5.36
N LEU A 47 -3.46 5.14 -6.64
CA LEU A 47 -2.54 5.68 -7.66
C LEU A 47 -2.31 7.18 -7.55
N ASP A 48 -3.23 7.94 -6.94
CA ASP A 48 -3.09 9.38 -6.76
C ASP A 48 -2.08 9.72 -5.66
N PHE A 49 -0.90 10.18 -6.08
CA PHE A 49 0.17 10.60 -5.19
C PHE A 49 -0.25 11.72 -4.22
N SER A 50 -1.19 12.59 -4.59
CA SER A 50 -1.70 13.66 -3.70
C SER A 50 -2.55 13.13 -2.54
N LYS A 51 -3.00 11.87 -2.62
CA LYS A 51 -3.85 11.21 -1.62
C LYS A 51 -3.06 10.20 -0.78
N THR A 52 -1.75 10.07 -0.99
CA THR A 52 -0.90 9.04 -0.36
C THR A 52 -1.08 8.99 1.16
N GLU A 53 -0.90 10.11 1.85
CA GLU A 53 -1.00 10.19 3.32
C GLU A 53 -2.37 9.71 3.84
N MET A 54 -3.45 10.10 3.16
CA MET A 54 -4.80 9.65 3.53
C MET A 54 -4.98 8.15 3.29
N VAL A 55 -4.50 7.62 2.16
CA VAL A 55 -4.58 6.18 1.86
C VAL A 55 -3.74 5.37 2.84
N GLU A 56 -2.56 5.87 3.21
CA GLU A 56 -1.68 5.27 4.23
C GLU A 56 -2.39 5.22 5.58
N ASN A 57 -3.01 6.31 6.02
CA ASN A 57 -3.75 6.36 7.29
C ASN A 57 -4.94 5.39 7.29
N GLU A 58 -5.76 5.39 6.23
CA GLU A 58 -6.90 4.48 6.10
C GLU A 58 -6.48 3.01 6.08
N LEU A 59 -5.38 2.66 5.39
CA LEU A 59 -4.81 1.32 5.43
C LEU A 59 -4.20 0.98 6.79
N THR A 60 -3.57 1.94 7.44
CA THR A 60 -3.03 1.77 8.80
C THR A 60 -4.15 1.40 9.75
N ASP A 61 -5.29 2.08 9.69
CA ASP A 61 -6.45 1.78 10.54
C ASP A 61 -6.99 0.36 10.32
N ILE A 62 -6.95 -0.16 9.08
CA ILE A 62 -7.32 -1.56 8.78
C ILE A 62 -6.30 -2.55 9.37
N LEU A 63 -5.01 -2.18 9.36
CA LEU A 63 -3.91 -3.06 9.79
C LEU A 63 -3.70 -3.07 11.31
N VAL A 64 -4.22 -2.08 12.02
CA VAL A 64 -4.03 -1.90 13.46
C VAL A 64 -5.02 -2.78 14.22
N ILE A 65 -4.47 -3.80 14.88
CA ILE A 65 -5.20 -4.66 15.84
C ILE A 65 -5.24 -4.00 17.22
N GLU A 66 -4.12 -3.40 17.62
CA GLU A 66 -3.95 -2.72 18.92
C GLU A 66 -3.59 -1.26 18.69
N ASP A 67 -4.39 -0.34 19.23
CA ASP A 67 -4.22 1.10 19.02
C ASP A 67 -3.12 1.70 19.92
N THR A 68 -1.88 1.26 19.71
CA THR A 68 -0.70 1.83 20.34
C THR A 68 0.10 2.64 19.34
N PHE A 69 0.78 3.69 19.80
CA PHE A 69 1.62 4.53 18.93
C PHE A 69 2.65 3.71 18.14
N PHE A 70 3.31 2.74 18.79
CA PHE A 70 4.30 1.87 18.15
C PHE A 70 3.67 0.95 17.12
N ASN A 71 2.52 0.34 17.43
CA ASN A 71 1.83 -0.52 16.48
C ASN A 71 1.35 0.28 15.26
N ARG A 72 0.70 1.42 15.47
CA ARG A 72 0.30 2.33 14.38
C ARG A 72 1.48 2.71 13.49
N LYS A 73 2.63 3.08 14.08
CA LYS A 73 3.83 3.42 13.32
C LYS A 73 4.33 2.24 12.48
N MET A 74 4.37 1.04 13.05
CA MET A 74 4.77 -0.17 12.31
C MET A 74 3.77 -0.50 11.20
N LYS A 75 2.46 -0.44 11.47
CA LYS A 75 1.42 -0.72 10.47
C LYS A 75 1.36 0.35 9.37
N ASN A 76 1.72 1.59 9.68
CA ASN A 76 1.86 2.64 8.68
C ASN A 76 2.98 2.34 7.66
N LEU A 77 4.13 1.83 8.13
CA LEU A 77 5.19 1.36 7.21
C LEU A 77 4.71 0.22 6.30
N VAL A 78 3.90 -0.69 6.85
CA VAL A 78 3.29 -1.78 6.08
C VAL A 78 2.27 -1.24 5.07
N ALA A 79 1.45 -0.25 5.45
CA ALA A 79 0.51 0.44 4.57
C ALA A 79 1.20 1.11 3.38
N SER A 80 2.28 1.86 3.63
CA SER A 80 3.10 2.46 2.56
C SER A 80 3.63 1.39 1.60
N ALA A 81 4.14 0.27 2.13
CA ALA A 81 4.66 -0.81 1.30
C ALA A 81 3.59 -1.44 0.38
N PHE A 82 2.34 -1.58 0.84
CA PHE A 82 1.24 -2.02 -0.01
C PHE A 82 0.96 -1.04 -1.16
N ILE A 83 0.91 0.26 -0.86
CA ILE A 83 0.67 1.30 -1.87
C ILE A 83 1.77 1.27 -2.94
N ASP A 84 3.01 1.15 -2.51
CA ASP A 84 4.18 1.12 -3.37
C ASP A 84 4.18 -0.10 -4.30
N ASP A 85 3.87 -1.29 -3.78
CA ASP A 85 3.73 -2.51 -4.59
C ASP A 85 2.67 -2.36 -5.69
N ILE A 86 1.50 -1.81 -5.33
CA ILE A 86 0.40 -1.61 -6.26
C ILE A 86 0.79 -0.62 -7.36
N ARG A 87 1.38 0.52 -6.99
CA ARG A 87 1.83 1.54 -7.93
C ARG A 87 2.90 0.99 -8.87
N LEU A 88 3.90 0.31 -8.33
CA LEU A 88 5.00 -0.24 -9.11
C LEU A 88 4.50 -1.26 -10.13
N ASN A 89 3.66 -2.22 -9.70
CA ASN A 89 3.08 -3.22 -10.60
C ASN A 89 2.15 -2.60 -11.64
N TYR A 90 1.36 -1.59 -11.27
CA TYR A 90 0.55 -0.83 -12.22
C TYR A 90 1.42 -0.18 -13.31
N TYR A 91 2.49 0.52 -12.94
CA TYR A 91 3.35 1.18 -13.91
C TYR A 91 4.08 0.19 -14.82
N TYR A 92 4.57 -0.94 -14.29
CA TYR A 92 5.17 -2.00 -15.10
C TYR A 92 4.18 -2.60 -16.11
N GLN A 93 2.96 -2.95 -15.67
CA GLN A 93 1.95 -3.55 -16.55
C GLN A 93 1.51 -2.60 -17.68
N ASN A 94 1.61 -1.29 -17.47
CA ASN A 94 1.21 -0.29 -18.46
C ASN A 94 2.35 0.16 -19.39
N GLY A 95 3.52 -0.51 -19.35
CA GLY A 95 4.60 -0.25 -20.29
C GLY A 95 5.20 1.15 -20.15
N TYR A 96 5.09 1.77 -18.97
CA TYR A 96 5.82 3.01 -18.71
C TYR A 96 7.31 2.70 -18.74
N ASN A 97 7.98 3.03 -19.85
CA ASN A 97 9.44 3.02 -19.94
C ASN A 97 9.98 3.84 -18.76
N ASN A 98 10.84 3.26 -17.92
CA ASN A 98 11.28 3.81 -16.64
C ASN A 98 10.21 3.88 -15.51
N ALA A 99 9.35 2.87 -15.37
CA ALA A 99 8.40 2.73 -14.26
C ALA A 99 9.05 2.97 -12.88
N GLU A 100 10.23 2.39 -12.64
CA GLU A 100 11.02 2.59 -11.43
C GLU A 100 11.50 4.05 -11.27
N ARG A 101 11.96 4.70 -12.36
CA ARG A 101 12.34 6.11 -12.32
C ARG A 101 11.14 7.01 -12.06
N ARG A 102 9.99 6.74 -12.68
CA ARG A 102 8.77 7.54 -12.51
C ARG A 102 8.20 7.39 -11.10
N TYR A 103 8.21 6.17 -10.58
CA TYR A 103 7.88 5.88 -9.19
C TYR A 103 8.84 6.62 -8.23
N ASN A 104 10.15 6.52 -8.45
CA ASN A 104 11.15 7.21 -7.63
C ASN A 104 11.07 8.75 -7.74
N GLU A 105 10.79 9.30 -8.92
CA GLU A 105 10.55 10.74 -9.14
C GLU A 105 9.34 11.23 -8.34
N LEU A 106 8.21 10.50 -8.42
CA LEU A 106 6.97 10.87 -7.73
C LEU A 106 7.10 10.68 -6.20
N TYR A 107 7.78 9.62 -5.76
CA TYR A 107 8.10 9.38 -4.36
C TYR A 107 8.99 10.51 -3.79
N ALA A 108 10.06 10.89 -4.50
CA ALA A 108 10.95 11.97 -4.09
C ALA A 108 10.22 13.34 -4.04
N GLN A 109 9.38 13.63 -5.04
CA GLN A 109 8.57 14.87 -5.08
C GLN A 109 7.58 14.96 -3.91
N ASN A 110 6.92 13.85 -3.56
CA ASN A 110 6.02 13.82 -2.42
C ASN A 110 6.74 13.93 -1.08
N LYS A 111 7.90 13.29 -0.93
CA LYS A 111 8.73 13.40 0.28
C LYS A 111 9.21 14.83 0.52
N LEU A 112 9.58 15.54 -0.55
CA LEU A 112 9.96 16.96 -0.49
C LEU A 112 8.77 17.86 -0.11
N LYS A 113 7.59 17.65 -0.72
CA LYS A 113 6.36 18.38 -0.35
C LYS A 113 5.91 18.15 1.09
N GLY A 114 6.18 16.96 1.64
CA GLY A 114 5.93 16.65 3.05
C GLY A 114 6.86 17.42 3.99
N MET A 115 8.13 17.60 3.61
CA MET A 115 9.12 18.36 4.39
C MET A 115 8.87 19.88 4.36
N GLU A 116 8.32 20.43 3.28
CA GLU A 116 7.96 21.86 3.18
C GLU A 116 6.72 22.25 4.02
N ARG A 117 5.96 21.27 4.52
CA ARG A 117 4.73 21.49 5.31
C ARG A 117 4.94 21.34 6.83
N VAL A 118 6.18 21.09 7.27
CA VAL A 118 6.60 21.06 8.69
C VAL A 118 7.33 22.35 9.03
#